data_AF-A0AAQ3MCB3-F1
#
_entry.id   AF-A0AAQ3MCB3-F1
#
_cell.length_a   1.000
_cell.length_b   1.000
_cell.length_c   1.000
_cell.angle_alpha   90.00
_cell.angle_beta   90.00
_cell.angle_gamma   90.00
#
_symmetry.space_group_name_H-M   'P 1'
#
loop_
_entity.id
_entity.type
_entity.pdbx_description
1 polymer ?
#
loop_
_entity_poly.entity_id
_entity_poly.type
_entity_poly.pdbx_seq_one_letter_code
_entity_poly.pdbx_strand_id
1 'polypeptide(L)'
;MYEEHEVQQAYDEWLPKLEHALKDSLSNLIDSYEKSVKDHPDVLMENLQELLDNLREASKMRNVLCHGSWRPPDSNGASIPFFVNRQMMIFDTPIDCQYLDQIQQHTVELICAVINTVAGMSWQFPGSTGPGKPI
;
A
#
# COMPACT_ATOMS: atom_id res chain seq x y z
N MET A 1 29.64 3.29 14.48
CA MET A 1 28.65 3.57 15.52
C MET A 1 28.13 4.96 15.20
N TYR A 2 26.82 5.14 15.06
CA TYR A 2 26.26 6.46 14.75
C TYR A 2 26.50 7.41 15.94
N GLU A 3 26.75 8.67 15.64
CA GLU A 3 26.90 9.70 16.66
C GLU A 3 25.52 10.09 17.20
N GLU A 4 25.45 10.50 18.47
CA GLU A 4 24.17 10.81 19.16
C GLU A 4 23.35 11.89 18.42
N HIS A 5 24.04 12.86 17.82
CA HIS A 5 23.40 13.91 17.03
C HIS A 5 22.75 13.38 15.73
N GLU A 6 23.32 12.36 15.09
CA GLU A 6 22.76 11.73 13.89
C GLU A 6 21.49 10.95 14.23
N VAL A 7 21.48 10.27 15.39
CA VAL A 7 20.31 9.54 15.90
C VAL A 7 19.17 10.50 16.22
N GLN A 8 19.46 11.60 16.91
CA GLN A 8 18.45 12.61 17.25
C GLN A 8 17.86 13.25 16.00
N GLN A 9 18.70 13.60 15.02
CA GLN A 9 18.24 14.16 13.76
C GLN A 9 17.31 13.17 13.01
N ALA A 10 17.69 11.89 12.92
CA ALA A 10 16.87 10.88 12.28
C ALA A 10 15.52 10.69 12.98
N TYR A 11 15.49 10.75 14.31
CA TYR A 11 14.26 10.69 15.11
C TYR A 11 13.36 11.90 14.87
N ASP A 12 13.92 13.11 14.86
CA ASP A 12 13.18 14.35 14.62
C ASP A 12 12.57 14.38 13.19
N GLU A 13 13.28 13.84 12.20
CA GLU A 13 12.79 13.69 10.82
C GLU A 13 11.73 12.58 10.67
N TRP A 14 11.68 11.62 11.60
CA TRP A 14 10.78 10.47 11.52
C TRP A 14 9.34 10.82 11.87
N LEU A 15 9.12 11.64 12.90
CA LEU A 15 7.76 11.99 13.35
C LEU A 15 6.93 12.68 12.26
N PRO A 16 7.43 13.71 11.52
CA PRO A 16 6.69 14.31 10.42
C PRO A 16 6.38 13.31 9.28
N LYS A 17 7.27 12.34 9.02
CA LYS A 17 7.04 11.30 8.01
C LYS A 17 5.89 10.37 8.42
N LEU A 18 5.81 9.99 9.70
CA LEU A 18 4.69 9.21 10.23
C LEU A 18 3.37 9.97 10.13
N GLU A 19 3.35 11.24 10.55
CA GLU A 19 2.14 12.07 10.46
C GLU A 19 1.65 12.23 9.02
N HIS A 20 2.58 12.37 8.07
CA HIS A 20 2.26 12.41 6.65
C HIS A 20 1.70 11.07 6.16
N ALA A 21 2.33 9.96 6.54
CA ALA A 21 1.89 8.62 6.17
C ALA A 21 0.45 8.31 6.60
N LEU A 22 0.00 8.88 7.73
CA LEU A 22 -1.35 8.67 8.26
C LEU A 22 -2.45 9.45 7.53
N LYS A 23 -2.13 10.58 6.89
CA LYS A 23 -3.13 11.48 6.29
C LYS A 23 -3.10 11.55 4.77
N ASP A 24 -2.03 11.06 4.16
CA ASP A 24 -1.83 11.22 2.72
C ASP A 24 -2.61 10.17 1.91
N SER A 25 -2.81 10.48 0.62
CA SER A 25 -3.47 9.57 -0.31
C SER A 25 -2.61 8.35 -0.61
N LEU A 26 -3.24 7.20 -0.84
CA LEU A 26 -2.53 5.95 -1.14
C LEU A 26 -1.56 6.08 -2.32
N SER A 27 -1.90 6.85 -3.35
CA SER A 27 -0.99 7.09 -4.49
C SER A 27 0.31 7.77 -4.06
N ASN A 28 0.23 8.80 -3.22
CA ASN A 28 1.43 9.48 -2.72
C ASN A 28 2.23 8.59 -1.76
N LEU A 29 1.54 7.77 -0.96
CA LEU A 29 2.21 6.78 -0.10
C LEU A 29 2.99 5.75 -0.93
N ILE A 30 2.46 5.30 -2.07
CA ILE A 30 3.16 4.41 -3.00
C ILE A 30 4.40 5.11 -3.58
N ASP A 31 4.30 6.37 -3.98
CA ASP A 31 5.45 7.13 -4.51
C ASP A 31 6.55 7.34 -3.44
N SER A 32 6.15 7.63 -2.20
CA SER A 32 7.06 7.74 -1.05
C SER A 32 7.75 6.40 -0.74
N TYR A 33 6.98 5.31 -0.79
CA TYR A 33 7.50 3.96 -0.62
C TYR A 33 8.50 3.59 -1.72
N GLU A 34 8.16 3.81 -2.99
CA GLU A 34 9.04 3.58 -4.14
C GLU A 34 10.38 4.29 -3.99
N LYS A 35 10.33 5.59 -3.63
CA LYS A 35 11.53 6.37 -3.36
C LYS A 35 12.35 5.76 -2.23
N SER A 36 11.70 5.43 -1.11
CA SER A 36 12.38 4.86 0.06
C SER A 36 13.10 3.56 -0.28
N VAL A 37 12.48 2.65 -1.04
CA VAL A 37 13.15 1.40 -1.45
C VAL A 37 14.33 1.69 -2.40
N LYS A 38 14.17 2.61 -3.36
CA LYS A 38 15.24 2.96 -4.32
C LYS A 38 16.44 3.64 -3.68
N ASP A 39 16.22 4.44 -2.63
CA ASP A 39 17.28 5.10 -1.86
C ASP A 39 18.10 4.09 -1.01
N HIS A 40 17.63 2.84 -0.89
CA HIS A 40 18.31 1.73 -0.19
C HIS A 40 18.55 0.53 -1.14
N PRO A 41 19.43 0.66 -2.15
CA PRO A 41 19.62 -0.33 -3.22
C PRO A 41 20.24 -1.66 -2.77
N ASP A 42 20.78 -1.71 -1.54
CA ASP A 42 21.27 -2.95 -0.91
C ASP A 42 20.14 -4.00 -0.74
N VAL A 43 18.89 -3.55 -0.88
CA VAL A 43 17.67 -4.36 -0.89
C VAL A 43 17.38 -4.80 -2.32
N LEU A 44 18.07 -5.86 -2.76
CA LEU A 44 17.79 -6.52 -4.04
C LEU A 44 16.38 -7.13 -3.99
N MET A 45 15.44 -6.47 -4.68
CA MET A 45 14.08 -6.98 -4.88
C MET A 45 13.82 -7.07 -6.38
N GLU A 46 13.96 -8.28 -6.91
CA GLU A 46 13.78 -8.55 -8.34
C GLU A 46 12.38 -8.18 -8.86
N ASN A 47 11.38 -8.20 -7.98
CA ASN A 47 9.97 -7.94 -8.29
C ASN A 47 9.45 -6.57 -7.82
N LEU A 48 10.31 -5.59 -7.53
CA LEU A 48 9.86 -4.27 -7.05
C LEU A 48 8.92 -3.58 -8.05
N GLN A 49 9.22 -3.62 -9.35
CA GLN A 49 8.38 -2.96 -10.35
C GLN A 49 6.99 -3.59 -10.41
N GLU A 50 6.90 -4.92 -10.38
CA GLU A 50 5.63 -5.65 -10.36
C GLU A 50 4.80 -5.30 -9.11
N LEU A 51 5.45 -5.23 -7.94
CA LEU A 51 4.78 -4.80 -6.70
C LEU A 51 4.23 -3.38 -6.83
N LEU A 52 5.00 -2.44 -7.37
CA LEU A 52 4.56 -1.05 -7.55
C LEU A 52 3.39 -0.94 -8.52
N ASP A 53 3.42 -1.69 -9.62
CA ASP A 53 2.32 -1.72 -10.59
C ASP A 53 1.05 -2.26 -9.95
N ASN A 54 1.14 -3.36 -9.20
CA ASN A 54 -0.01 -3.93 -8.49
C ASN A 54 -0.56 -3.00 -7.39
N LEU A 55 0.31 -2.30 -6.65
CA LEU A 55 -0.12 -1.27 -5.68
C LEU A 55 -0.88 -0.12 -6.36
N ARG A 56 -0.41 0.32 -7.55
CA ARG A 56 -1.09 1.37 -8.32
C ARG A 56 -2.45 0.91 -8.85
N GLU A 57 -2.58 -0.35 -9.28
CA GLU A 57 -3.89 -0.93 -9.64
C GLU A 57 -4.82 -1.03 -8.42
N ALA A 58 -4.33 -1.50 -7.28
CA ALA A 58 -5.09 -1.57 -6.04
C ALA A 58 -5.60 -0.18 -5.59
N SER A 59 -4.80 0.88 -5.77
CA SER A 59 -5.20 2.26 -5.49
C SER A 59 -6.40 2.72 -6.34
N LYS A 60 -6.47 2.31 -7.61
CA LYS A 60 -7.63 2.59 -8.47
C LYS A 60 -8.90 1.93 -7.91
N MET A 61 -8.81 0.65 -7.55
CA MET A 61 -9.96 -0.07 -6.97
C MET A 61 -10.37 0.50 -5.62
N ARG A 62 -9.42 0.85 -4.74
CA ARG A 62 -9.74 1.53 -3.47
C ARG A 62 -10.55 2.80 -3.69
N ASN A 63 -10.26 3.58 -4.72
CA ASN A 63 -11.03 4.79 -5.01
C ASN A 63 -12.47 4.47 -5.44
N VAL A 64 -12.67 3.42 -6.25
CA VAL A 64 -14.01 2.93 -6.59
C VAL A 64 -14.76 2.51 -5.32
N LEU A 65 -14.12 1.71 -4.46
CA LEU A 65 -14.78 1.17 -3.26
C LEU A 65 -15.12 2.26 -2.24
N CYS A 66 -14.20 3.19 -2.00
CA CYS A 66 -14.33 4.22 -0.96
C CYS A 66 -15.13 5.45 -1.39
N HIS A 67 -15.20 5.75 -2.69
CA HIS A 67 -15.83 6.97 -3.20
C HIS A 67 -16.96 6.72 -4.21
N GLY A 68 -17.18 5.47 -4.61
CA GLY A 68 -18.31 5.10 -5.45
C GLY A 68 -19.64 5.31 -4.75
N SER A 69 -20.64 5.78 -5.50
CA SER A 69 -22.03 5.82 -5.03
C SER A 69 -22.67 4.46 -5.27
N TRP A 70 -22.91 3.74 -4.18
CA TRP A 70 -23.44 2.38 -4.22
C TRP A 70 -24.95 2.36 -4.39
N ARG A 71 -25.42 1.49 -5.28
CA ARG A 71 -26.84 1.13 -5.44
C ARG A 71 -27.07 -0.25 -4.84
N PRO A 72 -28.32 -0.57 -4.44
CA PRO A 72 -28.67 -1.93 -4.05
C PRO A 72 -28.26 -2.95 -5.12
N PRO A 73 -27.85 -4.16 -4.73
CA PRO A 73 -27.49 -5.20 -5.68
C PRO A 73 -28.64 -5.56 -6.63
N ASP A 74 -28.30 -6.00 -7.83
CA ASP A 74 -29.22 -6.53 -8.82
C ASP A 74 -29.70 -7.96 -8.46
N SER A 75 -30.44 -8.59 -9.38
CA SER A 75 -30.94 -9.97 -9.19
C SER A 75 -29.83 -11.02 -9.12
N ASN A 76 -28.61 -10.70 -9.56
CA ASN A 76 -27.45 -11.57 -9.48
C ASN A 76 -26.65 -11.33 -8.18
N GLY A 77 -27.08 -10.40 -7.33
CA GLY A 77 -26.39 -10.06 -6.09
C GLY A 77 -25.18 -9.13 -6.28
N ALA A 78 -25.06 -8.48 -7.44
CA ALA A 78 -23.96 -7.56 -7.73
C ALA A 78 -24.42 -6.09 -7.77
N SER A 79 -23.54 -5.17 -7.34
CA SER A 79 -23.74 -3.73 -7.46
C SER A 79 -22.70 -3.13 -8.40
N ILE A 80 -23.12 -2.26 -9.33
CA ILE A 80 -22.20 -1.40 -10.09
C ILE A 80 -22.16 -0.06 -9.36
N PRO A 81 -21.05 0.29 -8.66
CA PRO A 81 -20.94 1.60 -8.02
C PRO A 81 -20.86 2.68 -9.09
N PHE A 82 -21.65 3.75 -8.94
CA PHE A 82 -21.48 4.92 -9.78
C PHE A 82 -20.22 5.67 -9.33
N PHE A 83 -19.16 5.55 -10.12
CA PHE A 83 -17.88 6.20 -9.90
C PHE A 83 -17.35 6.72 -11.23
N VAL A 84 -16.86 7.96 -11.23
CA VAL A 84 -16.21 8.60 -12.38
C VAL A 84 -14.83 9.05 -11.94
N ASN A 85 -13.78 8.62 -12.65
CA ASN A 85 -12.43 9.03 -12.32
C ASN A 85 -12.08 10.42 -12.89
N ARG A 86 -10.87 10.89 -12.60
CA ARG A 86 -10.39 12.22 -13.07
C ARG A 86 -10.26 12.31 -14.60
N GLN A 87 -10.19 11.17 -15.29
CA GLN A 87 -10.15 11.05 -16.75
C GLN A 87 -11.56 10.94 -17.36
N MET A 88 -12.62 11.19 -16.60
CA MET A 88 -14.02 11.07 -17.02
C MET A 88 -14.44 9.64 -17.43
N MET A 89 -13.68 8.63 -17.03
CA MET A 89 -14.03 7.24 -17.26
C MET A 89 -15.00 6.78 -16.18
N ILE A 90 -16.06 6.09 -16.60
CA ILE A 90 -17.09 5.54 -15.73
C ILE A 90 -16.68 4.11 -15.37
N PHE A 91 -16.78 3.76 -14.09
CA PHE A 91 -16.65 2.38 -13.65
C PHE A 91 -17.95 1.61 -13.93
N ASP A 92 -17.84 0.50 -14.65
CA ASP A 92 -18.97 -0.28 -15.15
C ASP A 92 -18.93 -1.77 -14.74
N THR A 93 -17.96 -2.15 -13.91
CA THR A 93 -17.78 -3.53 -13.46
C THR A 93 -18.76 -3.86 -12.32
N PRO A 94 -19.58 -4.92 -12.43
CA PRO A 94 -20.40 -5.40 -11.32
C PRO A 94 -19.53 -5.97 -10.20
N ILE A 95 -19.85 -5.60 -8.95
CA ILE A 95 -19.17 -6.06 -7.75
C ILE A 95 -20.14 -6.89 -6.92
N ASP A 96 -19.88 -8.19 -6.82
CA ASP A 96 -20.54 -9.12 -5.91
C ASP A 96 -19.63 -9.44 -4.71
N CYS A 97 -20.09 -10.31 -3.81
CA CYS A 97 -19.30 -10.71 -2.64
C CYS A 97 -18.01 -11.43 -3.04
N GLN A 98 -18.02 -12.27 -4.07
CA GLN A 98 -16.83 -13.01 -4.50
C GLN A 98 -15.74 -12.06 -5.03
N TYR A 99 -16.13 -11.01 -5.74
CA TYR A 99 -15.23 -9.96 -6.19
C TYR A 99 -14.61 -9.20 -5.00
N LEU A 100 -15.39 -8.92 -3.96
CA LEU A 100 -14.88 -8.30 -2.74
C LEU A 100 -13.91 -9.21 -1.98
N ASP A 101 -14.18 -10.52 -1.93
CA ASP A 101 -13.28 -11.51 -1.32
C ASP A 101 -11.93 -11.56 -2.05
N GLN A 102 -11.95 -11.54 -3.40
CA GLN A 102 -10.75 -11.50 -4.22
C GLN A 102 -9.93 -10.22 -3.98
N ILE A 103 -10.60 -9.07 -3.88
CA ILE A 103 -9.93 -7.80 -3.55
C ILE A 103 -9.28 -7.87 -2.18
N GLN A 104 -10.00 -8.39 -1.18
CA GLN A 104 -9.47 -8.53 0.16
C GLN A 104 -8.21 -9.40 0.16
N GLN A 105 -8.28 -10.59 -0.46
CA GLN A 105 -7.15 -11.51 -0.54
C GLN A 105 -5.95 -10.87 -1.24
N HIS A 106 -6.15 -10.25 -2.39
CA HIS A 106 -5.07 -9.58 -3.13
C HIS A 106 -4.46 -8.42 -2.33
N THR A 107 -5.29 -7.67 -1.60
CA THR A 107 -4.81 -6.60 -0.72
C THR A 107 -3.92 -7.14 0.39
N VAL A 108 -4.27 -8.28 0.99
CA VAL A 108 -3.45 -8.95 2.01
C VAL A 108 -2.10 -9.38 1.42
N GLU A 109 -2.09 -9.96 0.23
CA GLU A 109 -0.86 -10.34 -0.47
C GLU A 109 0.05 -9.13 -0.71
N LEU A 110 -0.50 -7.99 -1.15
CA LEU A 110 0.25 -6.74 -1.32
C LEU A 110 0.80 -6.19 -0.01
N ILE A 111 0.03 -6.25 1.08
CA ILE A 111 0.49 -5.84 2.41
C ILE A 111 1.68 -6.72 2.84
N CYS A 112 1.57 -8.04 2.69
CA CYS A 112 2.65 -8.96 2.99
C CYS A 112 3.89 -8.68 2.12
N ALA A 113 3.72 -8.42 0.83
CA ALA A 113 4.81 -8.07 -0.06
C ALA A 113 5.53 -6.79 0.40
N VAL A 114 4.79 -5.72 0.73
CA VAL A 114 5.34 -4.47 1.27
C VAL A 114 6.08 -4.70 2.59
N ILE A 115 5.54 -5.48 3.52
CA ILE A 115 6.22 -5.78 4.80
C ILE A 115 7.50 -6.58 4.56
N ASN A 116 7.48 -7.53 3.63
CA ASN A 116 8.64 -8.36 3.30
C ASN A 116 9.79 -7.54 2.70
N THR A 117 9.52 -6.35 2.15
CA THR A 117 10.60 -5.47 1.66
C THR A 117 11.44 -4.92 2.80
N VAL A 118 10.85 -4.77 3.98
CA VAL A 118 11.54 -4.41 5.24
C VAL A 118 12.15 -5.64 5.92
N ALA A 119 11.41 -6.74 6.00
CA ALA A 119 11.90 -7.97 6.68
C ALA A 119 13.02 -8.69 5.90
N GLY A 120 13.02 -8.56 4.56
CA GLY A 120 14.10 -9.04 3.69
C GLY A 120 15.43 -8.30 3.89
N MET A 121 15.41 -7.14 4.55
CA MET A 121 16.61 -6.36 4.88
C MET A 121 17.43 -6.95 6.04
N SER A 122 17.19 -8.21 6.41
CA SER A 122 17.82 -8.90 7.54
C SER A 122 17.52 -8.31 8.92
N TRP A 123 16.48 -7.48 9.06
CA TRP A 123 16.05 -6.90 10.33
C TRP A 123 14.62 -7.35 10.67
N GLN A 124 14.35 -7.59 11.96
CA GLN A 124 13.01 -7.88 12.43
C GLN A 124 12.11 -6.67 12.24
N PHE A 125 10.86 -6.91 11.82
CA PHE A 125 9.87 -5.84 11.81
C PHE A 125 9.68 -5.31 13.24
N PRO A 126 9.65 -3.98 13.47
CA PRO A 126 9.51 -3.40 14.80
C PRO A 126 8.32 -3.99 15.58
N GLY A 127 8.59 -4.50 16.79
CA GLY A 127 7.57 -5.12 17.64
C GLY A 127 7.13 -6.53 17.25
N SER A 128 7.80 -7.17 16.28
CA SER A 128 7.56 -8.57 15.91
C SER A 128 8.64 -9.51 16.47
N THR A 129 8.30 -10.79 16.61
CA THR A 129 9.28 -11.89 16.80
C THR A 129 9.60 -12.60 15.47
N GLY A 130 9.51 -11.87 14.35
CA GLY A 130 9.66 -12.41 13.00
C GLY A 130 11.11 -12.79 12.65
N PRO A 131 11.33 -13.38 11.46
CA PRO A 131 12.67 -13.60 10.94
C PRO A 131 13.43 -12.26 10.76
N GLY A 132 14.75 -12.27 11.01
CA GLY A 132 15.62 -11.09 10.93
C GLY A 132 16.47 -10.85 12.19
N LYS A 133 17.37 -9.87 12.16
CA LYS A 133 18.13 -9.37 13.31
C LYS A 133 17.27 -8.39 14.11
N PRO A 134 17.22 -8.47 15.44
CA PRO A 134 16.50 -7.48 16.25
C PRO A 134 17.07 -6.08 16.02
N ILE A 135 16.18 -5.08 15.98
CA ILE A 135 16.53 -3.65 15.99
C ILE A 135 16.84 -3.23 17.42
#